data_AF-A0A7C1P667-F1
#
_entry.id   AF-A0A7C1P667-F1
#
_cell.length_a   1.000
_cell.length_b   1.000
_cell.length_c   1.000
_cell.angle_alpha   90.00
_cell.angle_beta   90.00
_cell.angle_gamma   90.00
#
_symmetry.space_group_name_H-M   'P 1'
#
loop_
_entity.id
_entity.type
_entity.pdbx_description
1 polymer ?
#
loop_
_entity_poly.entity_id
_entity_poly.type
_entity_poly.pdbx_seq_one_letter_code
_entity_poly.pdbx_strand_id
1 'polypeptide(L)'
;MARKRLTGVFYIKPKIVSAVAYLPTLKGVQPVAFKLVRAEVERILASSKIRKKWLVGGRTEAVSAQLSGEGLALLVLRVPDVCKVANFKELDAAIREAYRRYESVKSTVDARALEKVGDRSELASAYTRAWLKAKNLEVAGDDPDAELVSQQYYRLVWRFGDRYVIQDPPWC
;
A
#
# COMPACT_ATOMS: atom_id res chain seq x y z
N MET A 1 -8.53 16.83 9.60
CA MET A 1 -8.69 16.74 8.13
C MET A 1 -9.89 15.86 7.84
N ALA A 2 -10.85 16.33 7.02
CA ALA A 2 -11.97 15.49 6.60
C ALA A 2 -11.41 14.24 5.90
N ARG A 3 -11.86 13.03 6.29
CA ARG A 3 -11.50 11.78 5.61
C ARG A 3 -11.86 11.93 4.13
N LYS A 4 -10.87 12.21 3.27
CA LYS A 4 -11.06 12.25 1.82
C LYS A 4 -11.56 10.87 1.39
N ARG A 5 -12.80 10.83 0.91
CA ARG A 5 -13.44 9.59 0.44
C ARG A 5 -12.88 9.29 -0.94
N LEU A 6 -11.90 8.38 -1.01
CA LEU A 6 -11.32 7.97 -2.28
C LEU A 6 -12.25 6.98 -2.98
N THR A 7 -12.35 7.13 -4.30
CA THR A 7 -13.21 6.31 -5.15
C THR A 7 -12.33 5.49 -6.08
N GLY A 8 -12.69 4.22 -6.27
CA GLY A 8 -12.10 3.35 -7.29
C GLY A 8 -13.13 3.03 -8.36
N VAL A 9 -12.69 2.91 -9.60
CA VAL A 9 -13.50 2.39 -10.71
C VAL A 9 -12.85 1.12 -11.22
N PHE A 10 -13.63 0.04 -11.32
CA PHE A 10 -13.16 -1.29 -11.67
C PHE A 10 -13.93 -1.81 -12.89
N TYR A 11 -13.23 -2.17 -13.95
CA TYR A 11 -13.77 -2.81 -15.15
C TYR A 11 -13.46 -4.30 -15.10
N ILE A 12 -14.42 -5.08 -14.60
CA ILE A 12 -14.27 -6.49 -14.22
C ILE A 12 -14.46 -7.37 -15.46
N LYS A 13 -13.36 -7.82 -16.06
CA LYS A 13 -13.37 -8.89 -17.07
C LYS A 13 -13.15 -10.25 -16.38
N PRO A 14 -13.44 -11.39 -17.04
CA PRO A 14 -13.41 -12.71 -16.38
C PRO A 14 -12.09 -13.06 -15.67
N LYS A 15 -10.93 -12.73 -16.28
CA LYS A 15 -9.60 -13.05 -15.73
C LYS A 15 -8.85 -11.85 -15.16
N ILE A 16 -8.95 -10.70 -15.84
CA ILE A 16 -8.18 -9.49 -15.51
C ILE A 16 -9.14 -8.32 -15.35
N VAL A 17 -9.02 -7.60 -14.25
CA VAL A 17 -9.74 -6.36 -14.00
C VAL A 17 -8.85 -5.19 -14.39
N SER A 18 -9.42 -4.22 -15.11
CA SER A 18 -8.77 -2.92 -15.28
C SER A 18 -9.28 -2.01 -14.17
N ALA A 19 -8.39 -1.54 -13.31
CA ALA A 19 -8.73 -0.65 -12.20
C ALA A 19 -8.24 0.76 -12.50
N VAL A 20 -9.00 1.75 -12.07
CA VAL A 20 -8.60 3.16 -12.02
C VAL A 20 -8.76 3.61 -10.57
N ALA A 21 -7.64 3.91 -9.92
CA ALA A 21 -7.59 4.45 -8.57
C ALA A 21 -7.39 5.97 -8.65
N TYR A 22 -8.21 6.74 -7.94
CA TYR A 22 -8.01 8.17 -7.81
C TYR A 22 -7.20 8.42 -6.53
N LEU A 23 -5.89 8.61 -6.68
CA LEU A 23 -4.95 8.69 -5.55
C LEU A 23 -4.57 10.14 -5.23
N PRO A 24 -4.31 10.48 -3.94
CA PRO A 24 -3.78 11.77 -3.58
C PRO A 24 -2.33 11.92 -4.07
N THR A 25 -2.05 13.01 -4.76
CA THR A 25 -0.71 13.45 -5.20
C THR A 25 -0.42 14.84 -4.64
N LEU A 26 0.82 15.31 -4.77
CA LEU A 26 1.20 16.68 -4.39
C LEU A 26 0.41 17.75 -5.18
N LYS A 27 -0.06 17.43 -6.39
CA LYS A 27 -0.82 18.33 -7.28
C LYS A 27 -2.33 18.11 -7.20
N GLY A 28 -2.83 17.42 -6.17
CA GLY A 28 -4.24 17.05 -6.03
C GLY A 28 -4.49 15.57 -6.32
N VAL A 29 -5.71 15.18 -6.66
CA VAL A 29 -6.05 13.77 -6.90
C VAL A 29 -5.81 13.42 -8.37
N GLN A 30 -5.08 12.34 -8.65
CA GLN A 30 -4.83 11.87 -10.02
C GLN A 30 -5.30 10.43 -10.23
N PRO A 31 -5.84 10.11 -11.42
CA PRO A 31 -6.20 8.74 -11.78
C PRO A 31 -4.96 7.93 -12.14
N VAL A 32 -4.83 6.74 -11.56
CA VAL A 32 -3.81 5.74 -11.90
C VAL A 32 -4.52 4.49 -12.41
N ALA A 33 -4.22 4.10 -13.65
CA ALA A 33 -4.79 2.93 -14.29
C ALA A 33 -3.82 1.75 -14.21
N PHE A 34 -4.32 0.57 -13.83
CA PHE A 34 -3.52 -0.64 -13.67
C PHE A 34 -4.40 -1.89 -13.82
N LYS A 35 -3.75 -3.06 -13.80
CA LYS A 35 -4.40 -4.35 -13.95
C LYS A 35 -4.31 -5.14 -12.66
N LEU A 36 -5.38 -5.86 -12.34
CA LEU A 36 -5.50 -6.73 -11.17
C LEU A 36 -6.15 -8.05 -11.57
N VAL A 37 -5.94 -9.08 -10.76
CA VAL A 37 -6.75 -10.29 -10.91
C VAL A 37 -8.11 -10.10 -10.24
N ARG A 38 -9.11 -10.84 -10.72
CA ARG A 38 -10.49 -10.73 -10.22
C ARG A 38 -10.61 -10.92 -8.71
N ALA A 39 -9.89 -11.91 -8.16
CA ALA A 39 -9.90 -12.21 -6.73
C ALA A 39 -9.42 -11.03 -5.86
N GLU A 40 -8.44 -10.26 -6.33
CA GLU A 40 -7.95 -9.07 -5.62
C GLU A 40 -9.02 -7.97 -5.58
N VAL A 41 -9.70 -7.77 -6.70
CA VAL A 41 -10.76 -6.76 -6.78
C VAL A 41 -11.97 -7.15 -5.96
N GLU A 42 -12.34 -8.43 -5.91
CA GLU A 42 -13.41 -8.92 -5.04
C GLU A 42 -13.07 -8.66 -3.56
N ARG A 43 -11.83 -8.87 -3.14
CA ARG A 43 -11.36 -8.51 -1.78
C ARG A 43 -11.46 -7.01 -1.50
N ILE A 44 -11.05 -6.16 -2.44
CA ILE A 44 -11.13 -4.69 -2.30
C ILE A 44 -12.60 -4.24 -2.23
N LEU A 45 -13.46 -4.81 -3.07
CA LEU A 45 -14.88 -4.46 -3.12
C LEU A 45 -15.66 -4.96 -1.91
N ALA A 46 -15.27 -6.10 -1.32
CA ALA A 46 -15.91 -6.65 -0.12
C ALA A 46 -15.84 -5.69 1.08
N SER A 47 -14.76 -4.91 1.19
CA SER A 47 -14.61 -3.90 2.24
C SER A 47 -15.04 -2.50 1.79
N SER A 48 -15.63 -2.33 0.60
CA SER A 48 -15.96 -1.04 0.01
C SER A 48 -17.46 -0.83 -0.17
N LYS A 49 -17.90 0.43 -0.18
CA LYS A 49 -19.30 0.76 -0.50
C LYS A 49 -19.47 0.93 -2.00
N ILE A 50 -20.16 -0.02 -2.64
CA ILE A 50 -20.52 0.10 -4.05
C ILE A 50 -21.49 1.28 -4.24
N ARG A 51 -21.15 2.19 -5.16
CA ARG A 51 -21.93 3.39 -5.49
C ARG A 51 -22.73 3.22 -6.76
N LYS A 52 -22.15 2.59 -7.77
CA LYS A 52 -22.78 2.35 -9.07
C LYS A 52 -22.22 1.09 -9.71
N LYS A 53 -23.07 0.33 -10.38
CA LYS A 53 -22.69 -0.74 -11.31
C LYS A 53 -23.30 -0.48 -12.68
N TRP A 54 -22.59 -0.81 -13.75
CA TRP A 54 -23.09 -0.70 -15.12
C TRP A 54 -22.37 -1.67 -16.06
N LEU A 55 -22.94 -1.93 -17.23
CA LEU A 55 -22.29 -2.72 -18.27
C LEU A 55 -21.57 -1.80 -19.27
N VAL A 56 -20.34 -2.17 -19.64
CA VAL A 56 -19.54 -1.51 -20.66
C VAL A 56 -19.39 -2.45 -21.85
N GLY A 57 -19.79 -1.98 -23.04
CA GLY A 57 -19.74 -2.78 -24.27
C GLY A 57 -20.60 -4.06 -24.20
N GLY A 58 -21.66 -4.06 -23.40
CA GLY A 58 -22.61 -5.17 -23.27
C GLY A 58 -22.09 -6.44 -22.57
N ARG A 59 -20.82 -6.52 -22.19
CA ARG A 59 -20.20 -7.75 -21.64
C ARG A 59 -19.31 -7.56 -20.42
N THR A 60 -18.88 -6.33 -20.12
CA THR A 60 -17.97 -6.06 -18.99
C THR A 60 -18.72 -5.34 -17.88
N GLU A 61 -18.71 -5.89 -16.66
CA GLU A 61 -19.24 -5.18 -15.48
C GLU A 61 -18.24 -4.09 -15.07
N ALA A 62 -18.73 -2.87 -14.92
CA ALA A 62 -17.99 -1.75 -14.36
C ALA A 62 -18.61 -1.35 -13.02
N VAL A 63 -17.75 -1.16 -12.02
CA VAL A 63 -18.14 -0.86 -10.63
C VAL A 63 -17.44 0.40 -10.19
N SER A 64 -18.21 1.38 -9.72
CA SER A 64 -17.69 2.52 -8.96
C SER A 64 -17.92 2.23 -7.47
N ALA A 65 -16.85 2.25 -6.70
CA ALA A 65 -16.89 1.98 -5.27
C ALA A 65 -16.20 3.10 -4.50
N GLN A 66 -16.82 3.48 -3.39
CA GLN A 66 -16.21 4.31 -2.37
C GLN A 66 -15.42 3.40 -1.43
N LEU A 67 -14.10 3.60 -1.38
CA LEU A 67 -13.18 2.72 -0.67
C LEU A 67 -13.23 3.01 0.84
N SER A 68 -13.25 1.95 1.65
CA SER A 68 -12.95 2.05 3.08
C SER A 68 -11.44 2.22 3.32
N GLY A 69 -11.02 2.35 4.59
CA GLY A 69 -9.59 2.37 4.91
C GLY A 69 -8.87 1.07 4.48
N GLU A 70 -9.50 -0.09 4.71
CA GLU A 70 -9.00 -1.39 4.27
C GLU A 70 -8.97 -1.49 2.74
N GLY A 71 -10.10 -1.21 2.08
CA GLY A 71 -10.21 -1.30 0.62
C GLY A 71 -9.24 -0.36 -0.10
N LEU A 72 -9.01 0.84 0.46
CA LEU A 72 -8.00 1.76 -0.02
C LEU A 72 -6.59 1.19 0.13
N ALA A 73 -6.23 0.71 1.32
CA ALA A 73 -4.90 0.15 1.56
C ALA A 73 -4.61 -1.04 0.64
N LEU A 74 -5.57 -1.98 0.52
CA LEU A 74 -5.46 -3.12 -0.39
C LEU A 74 -5.32 -2.70 -1.85
N LEU A 75 -6.02 -1.65 -2.29
CA LEU A 75 -5.88 -1.11 -3.63
C LEU A 75 -4.50 -0.49 -3.85
N VAL A 76 -4.06 0.37 -2.93
CA VAL A 76 -2.77 1.07 -3.01
C VAL A 76 -1.62 0.09 -3.08
N LEU A 77 -1.64 -0.97 -2.25
CA LEU A 77 -0.63 -2.02 -2.30
C LEU A 77 -0.50 -2.61 -3.71
N ARG A 78 -1.57 -2.69 -4.49
CA ARG A 78 -1.51 -3.29 -5.84
C ARG A 78 -1.15 -2.32 -6.96
N VAL A 79 -1.00 -1.03 -6.67
CA VAL A 79 -0.60 -0.04 -7.67
C VAL A 79 0.92 -0.12 -7.83
N PRO A 80 1.44 -0.42 -9.04
CA PRO A 80 2.88 -0.44 -9.28
C PRO A 80 3.52 0.92 -9.01
N ASP A 81 4.68 0.93 -8.35
CA ASP A 81 5.48 2.13 -8.08
C ASP A 81 4.71 3.27 -7.39
N VAL A 82 3.65 2.95 -6.64
CA VAL A 82 2.70 3.94 -6.09
C VAL A 82 3.37 4.96 -5.19
N CYS A 83 4.38 4.53 -4.46
CA CYS A 83 5.22 5.36 -3.59
C CYS A 83 6.04 6.42 -4.34
N LYS A 84 6.30 6.24 -5.65
CA LYS A 84 7.06 7.20 -6.47
C LYS A 84 6.20 8.31 -7.08
N VAL A 85 4.88 8.11 -7.16
CA VAL A 85 3.97 8.98 -7.93
C VAL A 85 2.91 9.69 -7.08
N ALA A 86 2.74 9.30 -5.82
CA ALA A 86 1.69 9.81 -4.95
C ALA A 86 2.21 10.69 -3.80
N ASN A 87 1.29 11.31 -3.05
CA ASN A 87 1.62 11.95 -1.78
C ASN A 87 1.99 10.86 -0.75
N PHE A 88 3.26 10.46 -0.81
CA PHE A 88 3.81 9.34 -0.08
C PHE A 88 3.50 9.41 1.42
N LYS A 89 3.61 10.59 2.05
CA LYS A 89 3.37 10.77 3.48
C LYS A 89 1.93 10.47 3.88
N GLU A 90 0.96 10.91 3.08
CA GLU A 90 -0.47 10.62 3.32
C GLU A 90 -0.79 9.14 3.12
N LEU A 91 -0.20 8.51 2.10
CA LEU A 91 -0.39 7.08 1.84
C LEU A 91 0.25 6.20 2.91
N ASP A 92 1.48 6.50 3.31
CA ASP A 92 2.20 5.76 4.36
C ASP A 92 1.40 5.79 5.67
N ALA A 93 0.86 6.96 6.05
CA ALA A 93 0.01 7.09 7.22
C ALA A 93 -1.29 6.26 7.11
N ALA A 94 -1.95 6.28 5.95
CA ALA A 94 -3.16 5.49 5.71
C ALA A 94 -2.89 3.98 5.78
N ILE A 95 -1.76 3.53 5.22
CA ILE A 95 -1.37 2.11 5.24
C ILE A 95 -0.98 1.68 6.65
N ARG A 96 -0.27 2.51 7.43
CA ARG A 96 -0.01 2.22 8.86
C ARG A 96 -1.28 2.10 9.68
N GLU A 97 -2.24 3.00 9.48
CA GLU A 97 -3.54 2.94 10.15
C GLU A 97 -4.27 1.63 9.79
N ALA A 98 -4.25 1.26 8.50
CA ALA A 98 -4.88 0.05 8.02
C ALA A 98 -4.16 -1.22 8.50
N TYR A 99 -2.83 -1.25 8.47
CA TYR A 99 -1.98 -2.34 8.97
C TYR A 99 -2.31 -2.69 10.43
N ARG A 100 -2.52 -1.67 11.27
CA ARG A 100 -2.85 -1.86 12.70
C ARG A 100 -4.26 -2.38 12.94
N ARG A 101 -5.16 -2.27 11.96
CA ARG A 101 -6.60 -2.54 12.13
C ARG A 101 -7.09 -3.77 11.38
N TYR A 102 -6.47 -4.09 10.25
CA TYR A 102 -6.98 -5.08 9.31
C TYR A 102 -5.92 -6.14 9.03
N GLU A 103 -6.23 -7.38 9.41
CA GLU A 103 -5.34 -8.52 9.19
C GLU A 103 -5.00 -8.70 7.70
N SER A 104 -5.96 -8.45 6.80
CA SER A 104 -5.76 -8.56 5.36
C SER A 104 -4.65 -7.64 4.82
N VAL A 105 -4.51 -6.44 5.40
CA VAL A 105 -3.49 -5.46 5.06
C VAL A 105 -2.17 -5.87 5.71
N LYS A 106 -2.22 -6.27 6.99
CA LYS A 106 -1.07 -6.79 7.72
C LYS A 106 -0.39 -7.94 6.98
N SER A 107 -1.12 -9.00 6.65
CA SER A 107 -0.57 -10.16 5.95
C SER A 107 0.02 -9.78 4.58
N THR A 108 -0.58 -8.80 3.88
CA THR A 108 -0.05 -8.35 2.58
C THR A 108 1.24 -7.56 2.73
N VAL A 109 1.33 -6.68 3.73
CA VAL A 109 2.54 -5.89 4.00
C VAL A 109 3.67 -6.80 4.53
N ASP A 110 3.36 -7.73 5.43
CA ASP A 110 4.34 -8.68 5.97
C ASP A 110 4.89 -9.61 4.87
N ALA A 111 4.04 -10.07 3.94
CA ALA A 111 4.49 -10.85 2.79
C ALA A 111 5.44 -10.05 1.89
N ARG A 112 5.17 -8.77 1.63
CA ARG A 112 6.08 -7.91 0.87
C ARG A 112 7.38 -7.64 1.61
N ALA A 113 7.32 -7.43 2.92
CA ALA A 113 8.51 -7.27 3.74
C ALA A 113 9.41 -8.50 3.59
N LEU A 114 8.81 -9.70 3.65
CA LEU A 114 9.47 -10.99 3.50
C LEU A 114 10.15 -11.13 2.13
N GLU A 115 9.43 -10.81 1.05
CA GLU A 115 9.98 -10.79 -0.31
C GLU A 115 11.18 -9.83 -0.43
N LYS A 116 11.06 -8.60 0.10
CA LYS A 116 12.12 -7.56 0.02
C LYS A 116 13.41 -7.98 0.74
N VAL A 117 13.31 -8.81 1.79
CA VAL A 117 14.47 -9.30 2.55
C VAL A 117 14.86 -10.75 2.20
N GLY A 118 14.40 -11.26 1.05
CA GLY A 118 14.78 -12.59 0.54
C GLY A 118 14.34 -13.73 1.45
N ASP A 119 13.07 -13.72 1.88
CA ASP A 119 12.41 -14.78 2.66
C ASP A 119 12.96 -15.03 4.07
N ARG A 120 13.69 -14.06 4.62
CA ARG A 120 14.22 -14.10 6.00
C ARG A 120 13.20 -13.53 6.99
N SER A 121 12.40 -14.40 7.59
CA SER A 121 11.29 -14.04 8.49
C SER A 121 11.68 -13.09 9.64
N GLU A 122 12.83 -13.33 10.29
CA GLU A 122 13.29 -12.47 11.38
C GLU A 122 13.62 -11.05 10.90
N LEU A 123 14.31 -10.93 9.76
CA LEU A 123 14.60 -9.63 9.14
C LEU A 123 13.34 -8.94 8.64
N ALA A 124 12.38 -9.68 8.10
CA ALA A 124 11.11 -9.12 7.64
C ALA A 124 10.34 -8.52 8.82
N SER A 125 10.32 -9.24 9.94
CA SER A 125 9.69 -8.79 11.19
C SER A 125 10.38 -7.55 11.76
N ALA A 126 11.72 -7.55 11.82
CA ALA A 126 12.49 -6.37 12.22
C ALA A 126 12.21 -5.18 11.28
N TYR A 127 12.16 -5.45 9.98
CA TYR A 127 11.93 -4.42 8.98
C TYR A 127 10.57 -3.74 9.13
N THR A 128 9.52 -4.54 9.30
CA THR A 128 8.17 -4.01 9.57
C THR A 128 8.11 -3.25 10.89
N ARG A 129 8.78 -3.70 11.96
CA ARG A 129 8.84 -2.98 13.24
C ARG A 129 9.59 -1.64 13.12
N ALA A 130 10.74 -1.62 12.46
CA ALA A 130 11.51 -0.41 12.18
C ALA A 130 10.63 0.59 11.40
N TRP A 131 9.94 0.12 10.36
CA TRP A 131 8.95 0.90 9.64
C TRP A 131 7.89 1.47 10.57
N LEU A 132 7.19 0.65 11.35
CA LEU A 132 6.13 1.10 12.24
C LEU A 132 6.56 2.15 13.28
N LYS A 133 7.82 2.11 13.74
CA LYS A 133 8.42 3.09 14.67
C LYS A 133 8.83 4.39 13.99
N ALA A 134 9.14 4.36 12.70
CA ALA A 134 9.70 5.50 11.98
C ALA A 134 8.76 6.72 11.99
N LYS A 135 9.33 7.91 12.20
CA LYS A 135 8.66 9.21 12.06
C LYS A 135 9.23 9.92 10.85
N ASN A 136 8.38 10.22 9.86
CA ASN A 136 8.82 10.73 8.55
C ASN A 136 9.93 9.86 7.91
N LEU A 137 9.80 8.52 8.03
CA LEU A 137 10.78 7.53 7.59
C LEU A 137 12.10 7.49 8.38
N GLU A 138 12.24 8.29 9.42
CA GLU A 138 13.44 8.30 10.27
C GLU A 138 13.23 7.46 11.53
N VAL A 139 14.27 6.71 11.90
CA VAL A 139 14.35 5.88 13.10
C VAL A 139 15.60 6.28 13.87
N ALA A 140 15.55 6.23 15.21
CA ALA A 140 16.70 6.55 16.05
C ALA A 140 17.92 5.66 15.74
N GLY A 141 19.14 6.19 15.89
CA GLY A 141 20.38 5.49 15.52
C GLY A 141 20.78 4.32 16.42
N ASP A 142 20.12 4.17 17.56
CA ASP A 142 20.25 3.05 18.50
C ASP A 142 19.16 1.98 18.29
N ASP A 143 18.33 2.10 17.24
CA ASP A 143 17.26 1.15 16.98
C ASP A 143 17.79 -0.19 16.46
N PRO A 144 17.63 -1.30 17.23
CA PRO A 144 18.24 -2.58 16.87
C PRO A 144 17.57 -3.22 15.64
N ASP A 145 16.29 -2.94 15.39
CA ASP A 145 15.61 -3.47 14.21
C ASP A 145 16.11 -2.77 12.93
N ALA A 146 16.28 -1.44 12.99
CA ALA A 146 16.79 -0.67 11.87
C ALA A 146 18.27 -1.01 11.58
N GLU A 147 19.09 -1.15 12.62
CA GLU A 147 20.48 -1.58 12.49
C GLU A 147 20.57 -2.95 11.81
N LEU A 148 19.84 -3.95 12.32
CA LEU A 148 19.84 -5.31 11.81
C LEU A 148 19.50 -5.37 10.30
N VAL A 149 18.50 -4.61 9.87
CA VAL A 149 18.12 -4.55 8.45
C VAL A 149 19.17 -3.80 7.63
N SER A 150 19.70 -2.68 8.13
CA SER A 150 20.66 -1.85 7.40
C SER A 150 21.99 -2.56 7.09
N GLN A 151 22.44 -3.45 7.99
CA GLN A 151 23.68 -4.22 7.82
C GLN A 151 23.63 -5.16 6.60
N GLN A 152 22.44 -5.62 6.22
CA GLN A 152 22.24 -6.58 5.14
C GLN A 152 21.55 -5.97 3.91
N TYR A 153 20.67 -5.00 4.12
CA TYR A 153 19.81 -4.38 3.11
C TYR A 153 19.83 -2.85 3.23
N TYR A 154 20.99 -2.24 3.02
CA TYR A 154 21.18 -0.79 3.09
C TYR A 154 20.24 0.02 2.15
N ARG A 155 19.73 -0.62 1.09
CA ARG A 155 18.77 -0.02 0.14
C ARG A 155 17.35 0.07 0.69
N LEU A 156 17.03 -0.69 1.73
CA LEU A 156 15.73 -0.64 2.42
C LEU A 156 15.81 0.30 3.61
N VAL A 157 16.88 0.17 4.40
CA VAL A 157 17.16 0.99 5.58
C VAL A 157 18.59 1.48 5.52
N TRP A 158 18.79 2.80 5.47
CA TRP A 158 20.10 3.42 5.35
C TRP A 158 20.49 4.17 6.62
N ARG A 159 21.70 3.94 7.13
CA ARG A 159 22.25 4.73 8.22
C ARG A 159 22.73 6.09 7.69
N PHE A 160 22.15 7.16 8.21
CA PHE A 160 22.51 8.54 7.87
C PHE A 160 22.90 9.30 9.15
N GLY A 161 24.20 9.34 9.44
CA GLY A 161 24.73 9.94 10.66
C GLY A 161 24.30 9.16 11.91
N ASP A 162 23.55 9.83 12.78
CA ASP A 162 23.05 9.35 14.07
C ASP A 162 21.64 8.74 14.02
N ARG A 163 21.11 8.50 12.81
CA ARG A 163 19.77 7.94 12.58
C ARG A 163 19.75 6.96 11.42
N TYR A 164 18.68 6.18 11.34
CA TYR A 164 18.36 5.35 10.18
C TYR A 164 17.21 5.96 9.39
N VAL A 165 17.24 5.78 8.07
CA VAL A 165 16.22 6.26 7.14
C VAL A 165 15.69 5.06 6.36
N ILE A 166 14.38 4.87 6.39
CA ILE A 166 13.68 3.86 5.61
C ILE A 166 13.48 4.41 4.20
N GLN A 167 14.22 3.86 3.25
CA GLN A 167 14.21 4.33 1.87
C GLN A 167 13.00 3.77 1.09
N ASP A 168 12.65 2.51 1.33
CA ASP A 168 11.65 1.79 0.55
C ASP A 168 10.71 0.95 1.42
N PRO A 169 9.69 1.54 2.07
CA PRO A 169 8.86 0.86 3.06
C PRO A 169 8.35 -0.53 2.65
N PRO A 170 8.03 -1.41 3.62
CA PRO A 170 7.49 -2.74 3.35
C PRO A 170 6.30 -2.77 2.37
N TRP A 171 5.49 -1.72 2.34
CA TRP A 171 4.29 -1.64 1.51
C TRP A 171 4.49 -1.15 0.06
N CYS A 172 5.59 -0.46 -0.24
CA CYS A 172 5.82 0.31 -1.49
C CYS A 172 6.05 -0.56 -2.75
#